data_AF-A0A840YT26-F1
#
_entry.id   AF-A0A840YT26-F1
#
_cell.length_a   1.000
_cell.length_b   1.000
_cell.length_c   1.000
_cell.angle_alpha   90.00
_cell.angle_beta   90.00
_cell.angle_gamma   90.00
#
_symmetry.space_group_name_H-M   'P 1'
#
loop_
_entity.id
_entity.type
_entity.pdbx_description
1 polymer ?
#
loop_
_entity_poly.entity_id
_entity_poly.type
_entity_poly.pdbx_seq_one_letter_code
_entity_poly.pdbx_strand_id
1 'polypeptide(L)'
;MTGGAIRLVGAALVGILLAVAMIVRGRLHPFIALLCGAFAVGLLAGLPLQDTAKAVQKGVGDIIGGTGLVVALGLMLHLSGAAASLAKAALQSPAYAPRLGRR
;
A
#
# COMPACT_ATOMS: atom_id res chain seq x y z
N MET A 1 20.57 -27.88 1.60
CA MET A 1 19.45 -26.98 1.25
C MET A 1 19.25 -25.95 2.38
N THR A 2 20.10 -24.92 2.55
CA THR A 2 19.89 -23.90 3.62
C THR A 2 20.67 -22.58 3.44
N GLY A 3 21.90 -22.59 2.91
CA GLY A 3 22.75 -21.38 2.87
C GLY A 3 22.23 -20.22 2.02
N GLY A 4 21.60 -20.51 0.87
CA GLY A 4 21.04 -19.47 -0.01
C GLY A 4 19.77 -18.83 0.53
N ALA A 5 18.91 -19.61 1.16
CA ALA A 5 17.67 -19.12 1.77
C ALA A 5 17.97 -18.17 2.94
N ILE A 6 18.95 -18.50 3.78
CA ILE A 6 19.38 -17.65 4.89
C ILE A 6 19.91 -16.31 4.37
N ARG A 7 20.65 -16.29 3.25
CA ARG A 7 21.13 -15.04 2.63
C ARG A 7 19.99 -14.19 2.07
N LEU A 8 18.99 -14.79 1.42
CA LEU A 8 17.81 -14.05 0.94
C LEU A 8 16.99 -13.47 2.09
N VAL A 9 16.73 -14.26 3.13
CA VAL A 9 15.98 -13.82 4.31
C VAL A 9 16.73 -12.72 5.05
N GLY A 10 18.05 -12.84 5.19
CA GLY A 10 18.91 -11.81 5.76
C GLY A 10 18.90 -10.51 4.95
N ALA A 11 19.03 -10.59 3.63
CA ALA A 11 18.96 -9.42 2.74
C ALA A 11 17.58 -8.75 2.78
N ALA A 12 16.49 -9.53 2.85
CA ALA A 12 15.14 -9.01 2.97
C ALA A 12 14.93 -8.29 4.31
N LEU A 13 15.35 -8.88 5.43
CA LEU A 13 15.25 -8.26 6.76
C LEU A 13 16.04 -6.95 6.84
N VAL A 14 17.28 -6.94 6.34
CA VAL A 14 18.12 -5.73 6.28
C VAL A 14 17.48 -4.68 5.39
N GLY A 15 16.92 -5.08 4.26
CA GLY A 15 16.21 -4.19 3.34
C GLY A 15 14.98 -3.52 3.96
N ILE A 16 14.15 -4.28 4.66
CA ILE A 16 12.98 -3.77 5.38
C ILE A 16 13.41 -2.80 6.49
N LEU A 17 14.39 -3.18 7.30
CA LEU A 17 14.95 -2.32 8.34
C LEU A 17 15.49 -1.00 7.77
N LEU A 18 16.20 -1.05 6.64
CA LEU A 18 16.75 0.12 5.97
C LEU A 18 15.64 1.04 5.44
N ALA A 19 14.61 0.48 4.79
CA ALA A 19 13.45 1.24 4.31
C ALA A 19 12.71 1.92 5.46
N VAL A 20 12.42 1.18 6.55
CA VAL A 20 11.75 1.72 7.74
C VAL A 20 12.58 2.80 8.41
N ALA A 21 13.90 2.61 8.53
CA ALA A 21 14.80 3.61 9.12
C ALA A 21 14.81 4.92 8.30
N MET A 22 14.82 4.83 6.96
CA MET A 22 14.72 6.00 6.08
C MET A 22 13.39 6.73 6.24
N ILE A 23 12.26 6.00 6.35
CA ILE A 23 10.92 6.57 6.51
C ILE A 23 10.79 7.29 7.86
N VAL A 24 11.18 6.61 8.94
CA VAL A 24 10.96 7.12 10.31
C VAL A 24 11.88 8.29 10.64
N ARG A 25 13.14 8.26 10.19
CA ARG A 25 14.15 9.26 10.58
C ARG A 25 14.41 10.34 9.53
N GLY A 26 14.15 10.05 8.25
CA GLY A 26 14.62 10.89 7.13
C GLY A 26 13.75 12.07 6.74
N ARG A 27 12.49 12.17 7.20
CA ARG A 27 11.50 13.16 6.69
C ARG A 27 11.33 13.11 5.15
N LEU A 28 11.79 12.04 4.52
CA LEU A 28 11.69 11.82 3.08
C LEU A 28 10.31 11.30 2.72
N HIS A 29 9.81 11.69 1.55
CA HIS A 29 8.51 11.25 1.06
C HIS A 29 8.46 9.71 1.05
N PRO A 30 7.45 9.06 1.67
CA PRO A 30 7.43 7.61 1.87
C PRO A 30 7.68 6.79 0.60
N PHE A 31 7.17 7.28 -0.54
CA PHE A 31 7.38 6.68 -1.85
C PHE A 31 8.86 6.62 -2.25
N ILE A 32 9.60 7.72 -2.07
CA ILE A 32 11.03 7.80 -2.42
C ILE A 32 11.85 6.88 -1.51
N ALA A 33 11.51 6.84 -0.22
CA ALA A 33 12.14 5.93 0.73
C ALA A 33 11.92 4.45 0.35
N LEU A 34 10.70 4.08 -0.03
CA LEU A 34 10.40 2.73 -0.52
C LEU A 34 11.14 2.41 -1.82
N LEU A 35 11.23 3.36 -2.76
CA LEU A 35 11.90 3.16 -4.03
C LEU A 35 13.41 2.93 -3.82
N CYS A 36 14.08 3.80 -3.05
CA CYS A 36 15.47 3.62 -2.68
C CYS A 36 15.71 2.31 -1.93
N GLY A 37 14.82 1.96 -0.99
CA GLY A 37 14.87 0.69 -0.28
C GLY A 37 14.82 -0.51 -1.21
N ALA A 38 13.87 -0.54 -2.16
CA ALA A 38 13.71 -1.63 -3.12
C ALA A 38 14.93 -1.79 -4.04
N PHE A 39 15.52 -0.68 -4.51
CA PHE A 39 16.77 -0.71 -5.28
C PHE A 39 17.95 -1.20 -4.43
N ALA A 40 18.06 -0.75 -3.17
CA ALA A 40 19.09 -1.22 -2.25
C ALA A 40 18.98 -2.72 -1.97
N VAL A 41 17.76 -3.24 -1.77
CA VAL A 41 17.52 -4.69 -1.61
C VAL A 41 17.91 -5.45 -2.88
N GLY A 42 17.52 -4.97 -4.07
CA GLY A 42 17.85 -5.63 -5.33
C GLY A 42 19.35 -5.74 -5.57
N LEU A 43 20.10 -4.67 -5.25
CA LEU A 43 21.56 -4.67 -5.31
C LEU A 43 22.19 -5.63 -4.29
N LEU A 44 21.69 -5.63 -3.04
CA LEU A 44 22.17 -6.52 -1.98
C LEU A 44 21.83 -8.00 -2.26
N ALA A 45 20.73 -8.27 -2.96
CA ALA A 45 20.34 -9.60 -3.40
C ALA A 45 21.17 -10.10 -4.61
N GLY A 46 22.02 -9.26 -5.21
CA GLY A 46 22.85 -9.62 -6.36
C GLY A 46 22.08 -9.73 -7.67
N LEU A 47 20.89 -9.13 -7.75
CA LEU A 47 20.08 -9.13 -8.97
C LEU A 47 20.65 -8.14 -10.00
N PRO A 48 20.56 -8.45 -11.31
CA PRO A 48 20.88 -7.47 -12.35
C PRO A 48 20.03 -6.21 -12.17
N LEU A 49 20.59 -5.04 -12.46
CA LEU A 49 19.88 -3.76 -12.32
C LEU A 49 18.58 -3.73 -13.15
N GLN A 50 18.62 -4.34 -14.33
CA GLN A 50 17.46 -4.47 -15.23
C GLN A 50 16.33 -5.30 -14.60
N ASP A 51 16.66 -6.40 -13.92
CA ASP A 51 15.65 -7.26 -13.28
C ASP A 51 15.11 -6.64 -12.00
N THR A 52 15.96 -5.92 -11.25
CA THR A 52 15.53 -5.13 -10.09
C THR A 52 14.52 -4.06 -10.52
N ALA A 53 14.82 -3.30 -11.56
CA ALA A 53 13.93 -2.27 -12.09
C ALA A 53 12.60 -2.87 -12.57
N LYS A 54 12.63 -3.99 -13.30
CA LYS A 54 11.41 -4.71 -13.71
C LYS A 54 10.58 -5.19 -12.52
N ALA A 55 11.22 -5.75 -11.49
CA ALA A 55 10.53 -6.22 -10.30
C ALA A 55 9.87 -5.07 -9.52
N VAL A 56 10.57 -3.94 -9.36
CA VAL A 56 10.03 -2.72 -8.75
C VAL A 56 8.85 -2.18 -9.55
N GLN A 57 8.99 -2.07 -10.87
CA GLN A 57 7.96 -1.54 -11.75
C GLN A 57 6.72 -2.43 -11.76
N LYS A 58 6.90 -3.76 -11.76
CA LYS A 58 5.81 -4.73 -11.61
C LYS A 58 5.14 -4.61 -10.24
N GLY A 59 5.91 -4.56 -9.16
CA GLY A 59 5.36 -4.46 -7.81
C GLY A 59 4.52 -3.19 -7.61
N VAL A 60 5.05 -2.04 -8.04
CA VAL A 60 4.30 -0.77 -8.01
C VAL A 60 3.08 -0.83 -8.93
N GLY A 61 3.23 -1.40 -10.13
CA GLY A 61 2.13 -1.56 -11.10
C GLY A 61 0.99 -2.42 -10.58
N ASP A 62 1.27 -3.54 -9.90
CA ASP A 62 0.25 -4.42 -9.31
C ASP A 62 -0.50 -3.70 -8.17
N ILE A 63 0.22 -2.95 -7.33
CA ILE A 63 -0.38 -2.18 -6.23
C ILE A 63 -1.24 -1.02 -6.76
N ILE A 64 -0.72 -0.22 -7.69
CA ILE A 64 -1.46 0.91 -8.28
C ILE A 64 -2.60 0.41 -9.15
N GLY A 65 -2.44 -0.71 -9.86
CA GLY A 65 -3.52 -1.33 -10.63
C GLY A 65 -4.66 -1.79 -9.72
N GLY A 66 -4.34 -2.52 -8.65
CA GLY A 66 -5.32 -3.02 -7.69
C GLY A 66 -6.01 -1.89 -6.93
N THR A 67 -5.24 -1.03 -6.27
CA THR A 67 -5.80 0.06 -5.45
C THR A 67 -6.35 1.20 -6.30
N GLY A 68 -5.74 1.52 -7.44
CA GLY A 68 -6.19 2.55 -8.37
C GLY A 68 -7.54 2.23 -9.01
N LEU A 69 -7.82 0.95 -9.32
CA LEU A 69 -9.15 0.55 -9.78
C LEU A 69 -10.21 0.80 -8.70
N VAL A 70 -9.94 0.41 -7.46
CA VAL A 70 -10.86 0.64 -6.32
C VAL A 70 -11.08 2.13 -6.08
N VAL A 71 -10.01 2.94 -6.13
CA VAL A 71 -10.09 4.40 -5.97
C VAL A 71 -10.89 5.03 -7.12
N ALA A 72 -10.67 4.62 -8.36
CA ALA A 72 -11.40 5.12 -9.53
C ALA A 72 -12.91 4.82 -9.43
N LEU A 73 -13.26 3.59 -9.04
CA LEU A 73 -14.66 3.21 -8.82
C LEU A 73 -15.28 4.02 -7.67
N GLY A 74 -14.56 4.19 -6.57
CA GLY A 74 -14.99 5.03 -5.45
C GLY A 74 -15.24 6.48 -5.87
N LEU A 75 -14.38 7.06 -6.71
CA LEU A 75 -14.53 8.41 -7.25
C LEU A 75 -15.78 8.53 -8.13
N MET A 76 -16.05 7.53 -8.96
CA MET A 76 -17.24 7.50 -9.82
C MET A 76 -18.54 7.44 -8.99
N LEU A 77 -18.56 6.65 -7.90
CA LEU A 77 -19.67 6.62 -6.95
C LEU A 77 -19.84 7.94 -6.20
N HIS A 78 -18.74 8.63 -5.91
CA HIS A 78 -18.74 9.94 -5.27
C HIS A 78 -19.34 11.02 -6.20
N LEU A 79 -18.84 11.14 -7.43
CA LEU A 79 -19.33 12.13 -8.40
C LEU A 79 -20.78 11.89 -8.82
N SER A 80 -21.21 10.63 -8.93
CA SER A 80 -22.60 10.28 -9.23
C SER A 80 -23.57 10.58 -8.07
N GLY A 81 -23.07 10.93 -6.88
CA GLY A 81 -23.90 11.08 -5.68
C GLY A 81 -24.43 9.77 -5.09
N ALA A 82 -24.12 8.62 -5.71
CA ALA A 82 -24.58 7.31 -5.28
C ALA A 82 -24.13 6.97 -3.85
N ALA A 83 -22.89 7.32 -3.49
CA ALA A 83 -22.39 7.13 -2.12
C ALA A 83 -23.20 7.93 -1.09
N ALA A 84 -23.62 9.17 -1.42
CA ALA A 84 -24.44 10.00 -0.54
C ALA A 84 -25.87 9.46 -0.41
N SER A 85 -26.45 8.96 -1.50
CA SER A 85 -27.76 8.31 -1.51
C SER A 85 -27.79 7.05 -0.64
N LEU A 86 -26.74 6.22 -0.73
CA LEU A 86 -26.55 5.05 0.14
C LEU A 86 -26.42 5.45 1.62
N ALA A 87 -25.66 6.50 1.92
CA ALA A 87 -25.51 7.00 3.28
C ALA A 87 -26.87 7.47 3.86
N LYS A 88 -27.67 8.20 3.09
CA LYS A 88 -29.02 8.62 3.53
C LYS A 88 -29.95 7.44 3.71
N ALA A 89 -29.96 6.48 2.79
CA ALA A 89 -30.79 5.27 2.89
C ALA A 89 -30.42 4.44 4.14
N ALA A 90 -29.12 4.33 4.46
CA ALA A 90 -28.66 3.65 5.66
C ALA A 90 -29.10 4.37 6.95
N LEU A 91 -28.99 5.71 6.99
CA LEU A 91 -29.42 6.51 8.15
C LEU A 91 -30.94 6.54 8.35
N GLN A 92 -31.71 6.38 7.28
CA GLN A 92 -33.17 6.35 7.33
C GLN A 92 -33.72 4.92 7.54
N SER A 93 -32.85 3.92 7.55
CA SER A 93 -33.27 2.54 7.80
C SER A 93 -33.79 2.40 9.24
N PRO A 94 -34.87 1.63 9.46
CA PRO A 94 -35.45 1.43 10.80
C PRO A 94 -34.49 0.74 11.79
N ALA A 95 -33.35 0.21 11.30
CA ALA A 95 -32.25 -0.29 12.12
C ALA A 95 -31.45 0.84 12.81
N TYR A 96 -31.51 2.06 12.29
CA TYR A 96 -30.99 3.27 12.91
C TYR A 96 -32.10 4.00 13.68
N ALA A 97 -32.84 3.29 14.53
CA ALA A 97 -33.65 3.95 15.55
C ALA A 97 -32.68 4.48 16.62
N PRO A 98 -32.38 5.79 16.67
CA PRO A 98 -31.64 6.32 17.80
C PRO A 98 -32.47 5.99 19.03
N ARG A 99 -31.89 5.27 20.00
CA ARG A 99 -32.40 5.21 21.37
C ARG A 99 -32.23 6.60 21.98
N LEU A 100 -32.96 7.58 21.45
CA LEU A 100 -33.03 8.91 22.00
C LEU A 100 -33.96 8.78 23.20
N GLY A 101 -33.32 8.74 24.37
CA GLY A 101 -33.97 8.64 25.66
C GLY A 101 -35.03 9.71 25.81
N ARG A 102 -36.26 9.23 26.01
CA ARG A 102 -37.37 9.95 26.61
C ARG A 102 -36.90 10.63 27.91
N ARG A 103 -36.73 11.95 27.91
CA ARG A 103 -36.97 12.83 29.05
C ARG A 103 -37.47 14.17 28.54
#